data_AF-A0A183A4X7-F1
#
_entry.id   AF-A0A183A4X7-F1
#
_cell.length_a   1.000
_cell.length_b   1.000
_cell.length_c   1.000
_cell.angle_alpha   90.00
_cell.angle_beta   90.00
_cell.angle_gamma   90.00
#
_symmetry.space_group_name_H-M   'P 1'
#
loop_
_entity.id
_entity.type
_entity.pdbx_description
1 polymer ?
#
loop_
_entity_poly.entity_id
_entity_poly.type
_entity_poly.pdbx_seq_one_letter_code
_entity_poly.pdbx_strand_id
1 'polypeptide(L)' 'MFNSAFTQEVQATFKELDTDGNGTVTAKELKAKLEQMCGRPLQMTTVELFMKQYDIDGDKMWSEAELAEFLRKNKE' A
#
# COMPACT_ATOMS: atom_id res chain seq x y z
N MET A 1 -16.21 -3.32 20.85
CA MET A 1 -16.21 -4.09 19.58
C MET A 1 -16.23 -3.11 18.42
N PHE A 2 -15.18 -2.33 18.22
CA PHE A 2 -15.05 -1.44 17.07
C PHE A 2 -13.81 -1.87 16.29
N ASN A 3 -13.99 -2.00 14.96
CA ASN A 3 -12.98 -2.16 13.90
C ASN A 3 -12.92 -3.47 13.10
N SER A 4 -13.91 -4.37 13.19
CA SER A 4 -14.00 -5.48 12.20
C SER A 4 -14.12 -4.96 10.76
N ALA A 5 -14.92 -3.92 10.53
CA ALA A 5 -15.14 -3.37 9.18
C ALA A 5 -13.89 -2.66 8.62
N PHE A 6 -13.15 -1.95 9.49
CA PHE A 6 -11.92 -1.26 9.11
C PHE A 6 -10.81 -2.26 8.76
N THR A 7 -10.60 -3.29 9.57
CA THR A 7 -9.65 -4.38 9.26
C THR A 7 -9.98 -5.06 7.94
N GLN A 8 -11.26 -5.27 7.62
CA GLN A 8 -11.66 -5.85 6.34
C GLN A 8 -11.36 -4.95 5.15
N GLU A 9 -11.53 -3.63 5.29
CA GLU A 9 -11.25 -2.66 4.23
C GLU A 9 -9.75 -2.52 3.99
N VAL A 10 -8.96 -2.53 5.07
CA VAL A 10 -7.51 -2.60 5.02
C VAL A 10 -7.09 -3.88 4.34
N GLN A 11 -7.55 -5.04 4.79
CA GLN A 11 -7.21 -6.34 4.19
C GLN A 11 -7.63 -6.45 2.72
N ALA A 12 -8.81 -5.95 2.33
CA ALA A 12 -9.24 -5.97 0.94
C ALA A 12 -8.30 -5.13 0.06
N THR A 13 -8.01 -3.91 0.49
CA THR A 13 -7.08 -3.02 -0.21
C THR A 13 -5.67 -3.61 -0.25
N PHE A 14 -5.23 -4.17 0.88
CA PHE A 14 -3.93 -4.79 1.03
C PHE A 14 -3.80 -5.95 0.05
N LYS A 15 -4.78 -6.85 0.01
CA LYS A 15 -4.80 -8.03 -0.86
C LYS A 15 -4.93 -7.71 -2.35
N GLU A 16 -5.42 -6.51 -2.70
CA GLU A 16 -5.40 -6.03 -4.08
C GLU A 16 -4.03 -5.50 -4.51
N LEU A 17 -3.21 -5.06 -3.56
CA LEU A 17 -1.87 -4.51 -3.78
C LEU A 17 -0.77 -5.59 -3.62
N ASP A 18 -0.83 -6.33 -2.52
CA ASP A 18 0.03 -7.47 -2.14
C ASP A 18 -0.34 -8.66 -3.03
N THR A 19 0.53 -8.92 -4.02
CA THR A 19 0.30 -9.96 -5.01
C THR A 19 0.97 -11.27 -4.60
N ASP A 20 2.04 -11.21 -3.80
CA ASP A 20 2.74 -12.39 -3.30
C ASP A 20 2.17 -12.93 -1.97
N GLY A 21 1.30 -12.17 -1.31
CA GLY A 21 0.58 -12.54 -0.10
C GLY A 21 1.48 -12.60 1.13
N ASN A 22 2.57 -11.83 1.13
CA ASN A 22 3.56 -11.83 2.21
C ASN A 22 3.15 -10.93 3.41
N GLY A 23 2.07 -10.14 3.28
CA GLY A 23 1.62 -9.22 4.32
C GLY A 23 2.34 -7.87 4.35
N THR A 24 3.11 -7.54 3.29
CA THR A 24 3.87 -6.30 3.09
C THR A 24 3.85 -5.88 1.61
N VAL A 25 3.25 -4.74 1.27
CA VAL A 25 3.28 -4.24 -0.11
C VAL A 25 4.66 -3.64 -0.37
N THR A 26 5.44 -4.27 -1.23
CA THR A 26 6.77 -3.75 -1.59
C THR A 26 6.70 -2.69 -2.68
N ALA A 27 7.73 -1.83 -2.80
CA ALA A 27 7.86 -0.86 -3.89
C ALA A 27 7.73 -1.48 -5.28
N LYS A 28 8.14 -2.74 -5.44
CA LYS A 28 8.04 -3.48 -6.70
C LYS A 28 6.60 -3.85 -7.03
N GLU A 29 5.83 -4.29 -6.05
CA GLU A 29 4.42 -4.65 -6.23
C GLU A 29 3.57 -3.42 -6.46
N LEU A 30 3.78 -2.36 -5.67
CA LEU A 30 3.14 -1.08 -5.88
C LEU A 30 3.44 -0.54 -7.28
N LYS A 31 4.71 -0.63 -7.73
CA LYS A 31 5.10 -0.27 -9.09
C LYS A 31 4.34 -1.10 -10.12
N ALA A 32 4.36 -2.43 -10.01
CA ALA A 32 3.71 -3.31 -10.97
C ALA A 32 2.20 -3.03 -11.06
N LYS A 33 1.55 -2.81 -9.91
CA LYS A 33 0.13 -2.48 -9.84
C LYS A 33 -0.17 -1.11 -10.44
N LEU A 34 0.61 -0.08 -10.09
CA LEU A 34 0.43 1.26 -10.64
C LEU A 34 0.69 1.29 -12.15
N GLU A 35 1.67 0.54 -12.65
CA GLU A 35 1.92 0.38 -14.08
C GLU A 35 0.76 -0.32 -14.79
N GLN A 36 0.18 -1.34 -14.16
CA GLN A 36 -1.00 -2.04 -14.66
C GLN A 36 -2.24 -1.14 -14.69
N MET A 37 -2.46 -0.32 -13.64
CA MET A 37 -3.61 0.58 -13.54
C MET A 37 -3.48 1.80 -14.46
N CYS A 38 -2.31 2.42 -14.55
CA CYS A 38 -2.06 3.57 -15.42
C CYS A 38 -1.75 3.16 -16.87
N GLY A 39 -1.52 1.88 -17.15
CA GLY A 39 -1.19 1.36 -18.49
C GLY A 39 0.13 1.89 -19.05
N ARG A 40 1.03 2.37 -18.19
CA ARG A 40 2.30 2.99 -18.59
C ARG A 40 3.40 2.72 -17.56
N PRO A 41 4.66 2.56 -18.01
CA PRO A 41 5.76 2.30 -17.10
C PRO A 41 6.02 3.50 -16.18
N LEU A 42 6.22 3.21 -14.90
CA LEU A 42 6.52 4.20 -13.88
C LEU A 42 7.97 4.06 -13.45
N GLN A 43 8.63 5.18 -13.18
CA GLN A 43 9.99 5.19 -12.68
C GLN A 43 9.99 4.65 -11.24
N MET A 44 10.90 3.72 -10.94
CA MET A 44 11.04 3.19 -9.58
C MET A 44 11.24 4.32 -8.57
N THR A 45 12.01 5.35 -8.93
CA THR A 45 12.23 6.53 -8.10
C THR A 45 10.94 7.28 -7.75
N THR A 46 9.98 7.35 -8.69
CA THR A 46 8.68 7.98 -8.45
C THR A 46 7.84 7.14 -7.51
N VAL A 47 7.86 5.82 -7.68
CA VAL A 47 7.15 4.90 -6.79
C VAL A 47 7.77 4.93 -5.39
N GLU A 48 9.10 4.93 -5.28
CA GLU A 48 9.82 5.07 -4.01
C GLU A 48 9.52 6.42 -3.33
N LEU A 49 9.43 7.52 -4.08
CA LEU A 49 9.03 8.83 -3.54
C LEU A 49 7.58 8.83 -3.01
N PHE A 50 6.65 8.25 -3.78
CA PHE A 50 5.26 8.10 -3.38
C PHE A 50 5.13 7.21 -2.16
N MET A 51 5.87 6.11 -2.14
CA MET A 51 5.88 5.15 -1.04
C MET A 51 6.43 5.80 0.23
N LYS A 52 7.58 6.48 0.12
CA LYS A 52 8.24 7.19 1.22
C LYS A 52 7.40 8.33 1.83
N GLN A 53 6.42 8.85 1.09
CA GLN A 53 5.49 9.86 1.61
C GLN A 53 4.55 9.28 2.69
N TYR A 54 4.27 7.98 2.63
CA TYR A 54 3.29 7.30 3.49
C TYR A 54 3.87 6.14 4.30
N ASP A 55 5.04 5.64 3.91
CA ASP A 55 5.91 4.76 4.69
C ASP A 55 6.44 5.55 5.89
N ILE A 56 6.00 5.17 7.09
CA ILE A 56 6.27 5.90 8.35
C ILE A 56 7.51 5.31 9.03
N ASP A 57 7.73 4.01 8.91
CA ASP A 57 8.85 3.32 9.53
C ASP A 57 10.14 3.36 8.68
N GLY A 58 10.02 3.71 7.39
CA GLY A 58 11.11 3.86 6.45
C GLY A 58 11.67 2.55 5.93
N ASP A 59 10.93 1.44 6.04
CA ASP A 59 11.35 0.11 5.59
C ASP A 59 11.18 -0.09 4.06
N LYS A 60 10.58 0.89 3.36
CA LYS A 60 10.24 0.84 1.92
C LYS A 60 9.25 -0.27 1.57
N MET A 61 8.47 -0.71 2.53
CA MET A 61 7.34 -1.61 2.43
C MET A 61 6.13 -0.92 3.07
N TRP A 62 4.92 -1.31 2.71
CA TRP A 62 3.74 -0.92 3.48
C TRP A 62 3.23 -2.15 4.19
N SER A 63 3.34 -2.15 5.50
CA SER A 63 2.74 -3.19 6.34
C SER A 63 1.22 -2.99 6.46
N GLU A 64 0.47 -4.04 6.80
CA GLU A 64 -0.99 -3.94 7.03
C GLU A 64 -1.34 -2.82 8.03
N ALA A 65 -0.50 -2.64 9.05
CA ALA A 65 -0.64 -1.59 10.05
C ALA A 65 -0.46 -0.17 9.49
N GLU A 66 0.45 0.03 8.54
CA GLU A 66 0.69 1.34 7.92
C GLU A 66 -0.39 1.67 6.90
N LEU A 67 -0.81 0.68 6.10
CA LEU A 67 -1.94 0.85 5.19
C LEU A 67 -3.21 1.17 5.97
N ALA A 68 -3.40 0.58 7.15
CA ALA A 68 -4.48 0.93 8.06
C ALA A 68 -4.42 2.41 8.47
N GLU A 69 -3.30 2.87 9.02
CA GLU A 69 -3.17 4.28 9.41
C GLU A 69 -3.33 5.23 8.21
N PHE A 70 -2.85 4.84 7.02
CA PHE A 70 -3.05 5.59 5.79
C PHE A 70 -4.54 5.71 5.42
N LEU A 71 -5.28 4.60 5.37
CA LEU A 71 -6.71 4.59 5.06
C LEU A 71 -7.52 5.35 6.10
N ARG A 72 -7.11 5.31 7.37
CA ARG A 72 -7.71 6.13 8.43
C ARG A 72 -7.49 7.62 8.18
N LYS A 73 -6.26 8.04 7.88
CA LYS A 73 -5.92 9.45 7.59
C LYS A 73 -6.52 9.99 6.30
N ASN A 74 -6.71 9.16 5.27
CA ASN A 74 -7.25 9.60 3.99
C ASN A 74 -8.79 9.71 3.98
N LYS A 75 -9.46 9.16 4.99
CA LYS A 75 -10.93 9.20 5.14
C LYS A 75 -11.44 10.36 6.02
N GLU A 76 -10.57 11.20 6.58
CA GLU A 76 -10.90 12.43 7.33
C GLU A 76 -10.71 13.67 6.44
#